data_AF-A0A2U1KTX2-F1
#
_entry.id   AF-A0A2U1KTX2-F1
#
_cell.length_a   1.000
_cell.length_b   1.000
_cell.length_c   1.000
_cell.angle_alpha   90.00
_cell.angle_beta   90.00
_cell.angle_gamma   90.00
#
_symmetry.space_group_name_H-M   'P 1'
#
loop_
_entity.id
_entity.type
_entity.pdbx_description
1 polymer ?
#
loop_
_entity_poly.entity_id
_entity_poly.type
_entity_poly.pdbx_seq_one_letter_code
_entity_poly.pdbx_strand_id
1 'polypeptide(L)'
;MADTPNIDELREACGSDELSHVFTFLQSQDITEDEGFLIRMGDDSTQLRAKLEKRNDTIDEAFSFGPDNEVAKAGEDCLVESQVRDHRRLDLMAQLLLLTHEGIEEKKAHIEKIKAIQAQKRVRRCPDPEYARKMIVAIDAVRVRGDSVGGVVTCIGLGSPVFDKLDAELDKTSVSIPATKGFKFGSVFAGISSSLEVYQHAYH
;
A
#
# COMPACT_ATOMS: atom_id res chain seq x y z
N MET A 1 13.72 14.55 18.42
CA MET A 1 13.29 13.46 17.53
C MET A 1 11.92 13.08 18.01
N ALA A 2 10.88 13.33 17.22
CA ALA A 2 9.55 12.81 17.56
C ALA A 2 9.66 11.28 17.59
N ASP A 3 9.16 10.66 18.64
CA ASP A 3 9.20 9.21 18.82
C ASP A 3 8.42 8.56 17.67
N THR A 4 8.96 7.51 17.06
CA THR A 4 8.26 6.84 15.96
C THR A 4 6.98 6.22 16.54
N PRO A 5 5.79 6.60 16.05
CA PRO A 5 4.56 6.16 16.67
C PRO A 5 4.43 4.64 16.62
N ASN A 6 4.02 4.04 17.73
CA ASN A 6 3.82 2.59 17.80
C ASN A 6 2.55 2.18 17.03
N ILE A 7 2.36 0.87 16.81
CA ILE A 7 1.22 0.36 16.02
C ILE A 7 -0.13 0.74 16.67
N ASP A 8 -0.21 0.77 18.00
CA ASP A 8 -1.46 1.10 18.70
C ASP A 8 -1.83 2.58 18.55
N GLU A 9 -0.84 3.47 18.58
CA GLU A 9 -1.01 4.90 18.26
C GLU A 9 -1.45 5.09 16.80
N LEU A 10 -0.89 4.32 15.87
CA LEU A 10 -1.30 4.36 14.46
C LEU A 10 -2.72 3.80 14.25
N ARG A 11 -3.17 2.83 15.05
CA ARG A 11 -4.54 2.31 15.02
C ARG A 11 -5.54 3.37 15.49
N GLU A 12 -5.19 4.10 16.54
CA GLU A 12 -5.97 5.22 17.04
C GLU A 12 -6.04 6.35 15.99
N ALA A 13 -4.91 6.74 15.40
CA ALA A 13 -4.84 7.78 14.37
C ALA A 13 -5.61 7.41 13.09
N CYS A 14 -5.56 6.14 12.68
CA CYS A 14 -6.30 5.62 11.53
C CYS A 14 -7.80 5.38 11.85
N GLY A 15 -8.18 5.32 13.12
CA GLY A 15 -9.54 4.96 13.56
C GLY A 15 -9.95 3.53 13.17
N SER A 16 -8.99 2.62 13.02
CA SER A 16 -9.23 1.26 12.53
C SER A 16 -8.34 0.23 13.21
N ASP A 17 -8.97 -0.87 13.64
CA ASP A 17 -8.27 -2.03 14.18
C ASP A 17 -7.59 -2.91 13.12
N GLU A 18 -7.96 -2.78 11.84
CA GLU A 18 -7.39 -3.56 10.75
C GLU A 18 -5.97 -3.10 10.39
N LEU A 19 -4.99 -4.00 10.48
CA LEU A 19 -3.59 -3.74 10.13
C LEU A 19 -3.39 -3.26 8.69
N SER A 20 -4.25 -3.68 7.74
CA SER A 20 -4.19 -3.19 6.36
C SER A 20 -4.44 -1.69 6.26
N HIS A 21 -5.37 -1.16 7.07
CA HIS A 21 -5.63 0.27 7.12
C HIS A 21 -4.47 1.01 7.78
N VAL A 22 -3.91 0.46 8.87
CA VAL A 22 -2.73 1.03 9.56
C VAL A 22 -1.53 1.18 8.62
N PHE A 23 -1.15 0.13 7.90
CA PHE A 23 -0.01 0.19 6.98
C PHE A 23 -0.29 1.08 5.76
N THR A 24 -1.53 1.08 5.25
CA THR A 24 -1.92 1.99 4.16
C THR A 24 -1.86 3.45 4.61
N PHE A 25 -2.33 3.74 5.82
CA PHE A 25 -2.28 5.06 6.42
C PHE A 25 -0.84 5.55 6.59
N LEU A 26 0.03 4.72 7.17
CA LEU A 26 1.46 5.04 7.33
C LEU A 26 2.12 5.36 5.98
N GLN A 27 1.95 4.50 4.97
CA GLN A 27 2.50 4.74 3.64
C GLN A 27 1.91 5.98 2.97
N SER A 28 0.65 6.33 3.25
CA SER A 28 0.01 7.53 2.72
C SER A 28 0.55 8.81 3.37
N GLN A 29 0.84 8.77 4.68
CA GLN A 29 1.53 9.87 5.37
C GLN A 29 2.93 10.08 4.79
N ASP A 30 3.70 9.00 4.66
CA ASP A 30 5.04 9.02 4.07
C ASP A 30 5.04 9.61 2.65
N ILE A 31 4.06 9.25 1.80
CA ILE A 31 3.91 9.82 0.46
C ILE A 31 3.63 11.32 0.53
N THR A 32 2.75 11.75 1.42
CA THR A 32 2.39 13.16 1.57
C THR A 32 3.59 14.00 2.01
N GLU A 33 4.42 13.47 2.92
CA GLU A 33 5.66 14.11 3.34
C GLU A 33 6.67 14.22 2.21
N ASP A 34 6.86 13.16 1.42
CA ASP A 34 7.74 13.14 0.26
C ASP A 34 7.27 14.09 -0.84
N GLU A 35 5.97 14.16 -1.12
CA GLU A 35 5.38 15.13 -2.06
C GLU A 35 5.64 16.57 -1.60
N GLY A 36 5.48 16.85 -0.31
CA GLY A 36 5.82 18.14 0.28
C GLY A 36 7.31 18.48 0.18
N PHE A 37 8.18 17.47 0.32
CA PHE A 37 9.62 17.62 0.08
C PHE A 37 9.93 17.91 -1.40
N LEU A 38 9.32 17.19 -2.35
CA LEU A 38 9.50 17.41 -3.79
C LEU A 38 9.13 18.83 -4.21
N ILE A 39 8.02 19.37 -3.70
CA ILE A 39 7.60 20.75 -4.00
C ILE A 39 8.67 21.74 -3.56
N ARG A 40 9.10 21.67 -2.29
CA ARG A 40 10.12 22.58 -1.74
C ARG A 40 11.45 22.49 -2.49
N MET A 41 11.92 21.27 -2.76
CA MET A 41 13.16 21.06 -3.52
C MET A 41 13.04 21.51 -4.99
N GLY A 42 11.85 21.37 -5.58
CA GLY A 42 11.56 21.87 -6.92
C GLY A 42 11.64 23.39 -7.01
N ASP A 43 11.12 24.09 -6.01
CA ASP A 43 11.23 25.55 -5.89
C ASP A 43 12.69 25.99 -5.72
N ASP A 44 13.44 25.35 -4.83
CA ASP A 44 14.87 25.62 -4.60
C ASP A 44 15.70 25.38 -5.88
N SER A 45 15.41 24.31 -6.61
CA SER A 45 16.03 23.98 -7.91
C SER A 45 15.75 25.07 -8.95
N THR A 46 14.51 25.55 -9.02
CA THR A 46 14.11 26.63 -9.94
C THR A 46 14.79 27.96 -9.58
N GLN A 47 14.86 28.30 -8.29
CA GLN A 47 15.56 29.49 -7.82
C GLN A 47 17.06 29.44 -8.14
N LEU A 48 17.69 28.28 -7.93
CA LEU A 48 19.10 28.09 -8.25
C LEU A 48 19.35 28.20 -9.76
N ARG A 49 18.47 27.64 -10.58
CA ARG A 49 18.55 27.74 -12.04
C ARG A 49 18.47 29.21 -12.50
N ALA A 50 17.52 29.97 -11.98
CA ALA A 50 17.41 31.41 -12.29
C ALA A 50 18.65 32.21 -11.87
N LYS A 51 19.27 31.87 -10.73
CA LYS A 51 20.53 32.48 -10.31
C LYS A 51 21.68 32.14 -11.27
N LEU A 52 21.74 30.92 -11.78
CA LEU A 52 22.74 30.49 -12.76
C LEU A 52 22.57 31.20 -14.10
N GLU A 53 21.33 31.33 -14.58
CA GLU A 53 20.99 32.05 -15.81
C GLU A 53 21.43 33.52 -15.72
N LYS A 54 21.07 34.22 -14.64
CA LYS A 54 21.50 35.61 -14.42
C LYS A 54 23.04 35.76 -14.38
N ARG A 55 23.74 34.75 -13.88
CA ARG A 55 25.21 34.73 -13.88
C ARG A 55 25.77 34.48 -15.28
N ASN A 56 25.13 33.66 -16.12
CA ASN A 56 25.50 33.50 -17.51
C ASN A 56 25.39 34.83 -18.26
N ASP A 57 24.30 35.58 -18.05
CA ASP A 57 24.17 36.91 -18.66
C ASP A 57 25.33 37.84 -18.27
N THR A 58 25.78 37.77 -17.02
CA THR A 58 26.92 38.56 -16.53
C THR A 58 28.26 38.10 -17.12
N ILE A 59 28.41 36.80 -17.35
CA ILE A 59 29.59 36.22 -18.02
C ILE A 59 29.63 36.67 -19.48
N ASP A 60 28.49 36.62 -20.17
CA ASP A 60 28.36 37.08 -21.56
C ASP A 60 28.63 38.60 -21.68
N GLU A 61 28.18 39.39 -20.70
CA GLU A 61 28.52 40.81 -20.59
C GLU A 61 30.03 41.01 -20.38
N ALA A 62 30.65 40.26 -19.46
CA ALA A 62 32.10 40.31 -19.22
C ALA A 62 32.90 39.98 -20.49
N PHE A 63 32.47 38.95 -21.23
CA PHE A 63 33.07 38.55 -22.50
C PHE A 63 32.98 39.66 -23.56
N SER A 64 31.91 40.46 -23.56
CA SER A 64 31.70 41.55 -24.52
C SER A 64 32.75 42.68 -24.45
N PHE A 65 33.47 42.81 -23.32
CA PHE A 65 34.54 43.79 -23.16
C PHE A 65 35.85 43.41 -23.90
N GLY A 66 35.93 42.18 -24.41
CA GLY A 66 37.05 41.70 -25.21
C GLY A 66 38.28 41.25 -24.40
N PRO A 67 39.20 40.50 -25.03
CA PRO A 67 40.30 39.81 -24.35
C PRO A 67 41.41 40.74 -23.82
N ASP A 68 41.47 41.97 -24.31
CA ASP A 68 42.48 42.96 -23.93
C ASP A 68 42.17 43.63 -22.58
N ASN A 69 40.96 43.44 -22.05
CA ASN A 69 40.58 43.91 -20.73
C ASN A 69 40.87 42.85 -19.67
N GLU A 70 42.06 42.92 -19.08
CA GLU A 70 42.55 41.96 -18.08
C GLU A 70 41.62 41.79 -16.87
N VAL A 71 40.95 42.87 -16.44
CA VAL A 71 40.03 42.84 -15.30
C VAL A 71 38.73 42.12 -15.67
N ALA A 72 38.18 42.40 -16.86
CA ALA A 72 36.99 41.71 -17.34
C ALA A 72 37.23 40.20 -17.49
N LYS A 73 38.38 39.83 -18.06
CA LYS A 73 38.80 38.43 -18.20
C LYS A 73 38.98 37.73 -16.85
N ALA A 74 39.66 38.35 -15.89
CA ALA A 74 39.81 37.78 -14.55
C ALA A 74 38.45 37.66 -13.82
N GLY A 75 37.53 38.60 -14.06
CA GLY A 75 36.16 38.55 -13.56
C GLY A 75 35.37 37.38 -14.15
N GLU A 76 35.45 37.19 -15.47
CA GLU A 76 34.86 36.06 -16.20
C GLU A 76 35.34 34.72 -15.64
N ASP A 77 36.65 34.50 -15.56
CA ASP A 77 37.24 33.26 -15.05
C ASP A 77 36.75 32.93 -13.63
N CYS A 78 36.74 33.94 -12.74
CA CYS A 78 36.24 33.79 -11.37
C CYS A 78 34.74 33.43 -11.32
N LEU A 79 33.93 34.03 -12.18
CA LEU A 79 32.50 33.74 -12.27
C LEU A 79 32.25 32.32 -12.77
N VAL A 80 32.95 31.89 -13.82
CA VAL A 80 32.88 30.54 -14.39
C VAL A 80 33.28 29.49 -13.35
N GLU A 81 34.41 29.68 -12.66
CA GLU A 81 34.85 28.77 -11.60
C GLU A 81 33.82 28.67 -10.47
N SER A 82 33.19 29.79 -10.09
CA SER A 82 32.17 29.81 -9.05
C SER A 82 30.89 29.08 -9.47
N GLN A 83 30.54 29.10 -10.77
CA GLN A 83 29.36 28.45 -11.33
C GLN A 83 29.46 26.92 -11.38
N VAL A 84 30.67 26.36 -11.50
CA VAL A 84 30.85 24.89 -11.54
C VAL A 84 30.24 24.22 -10.31
N ARG A 85 30.40 24.82 -9.12
CA ARG A 85 29.84 24.29 -7.87
C ARG A 85 28.31 24.40 -7.84
N ASP A 86 27.76 25.50 -8.33
CA ASP A 86 26.31 25.72 -8.36
C ASP A 86 25.62 24.79 -9.38
N HIS A 87 26.23 24.53 -10.54
CA HIS A 87 25.74 23.53 -11.50
C HIS A 87 25.76 22.12 -10.90
N ARG A 88 26.87 21.72 -10.25
CA ARG A 88 26.95 20.42 -9.58
C ARG A 88 25.91 20.27 -8.45
N ARG A 89 25.60 21.37 -7.75
CA ARG A 89 24.53 21.38 -6.76
C ARG A 89 23.17 21.14 -7.41
N LEU A 90 22.90 21.75 -8.55
CA LEU A 90 21.67 21.54 -9.32
C LEU A 90 21.54 20.08 -9.80
N ASP A 91 22.64 19.47 -10.27
CA ASP A 91 22.66 18.07 -10.69
C ASP A 91 22.32 17.12 -9.54
N LEU A 92 22.90 17.35 -8.36
CA LEU A 92 22.60 16.56 -7.16
C LEU A 92 21.15 16.74 -6.70
N MET A 93 20.61 17.96 -6.77
CA MET A 93 19.20 18.22 -6.50
C MET A 93 18.29 17.46 -7.47
N ALA A 94 18.63 17.44 -8.76
CA ALA A 94 17.86 16.69 -9.76
C ALA A 94 17.88 15.17 -9.50
N GLN A 95 19.03 14.62 -9.11
CA GLN A 95 19.13 13.20 -8.73
C GLN A 95 18.28 12.88 -7.50
N LEU A 96 18.31 13.75 -6.48
CA LEU A 96 17.51 13.56 -5.27
C LEU A 96 16.00 13.62 -5.57
N LEU A 97 15.57 14.57 -6.39
CA LEU A 97 14.18 14.67 -6.85
C LEU A 97 13.72 13.39 -7.57
N LEU A 98 14.56 12.83 -8.44
CA LEU A 98 14.25 11.57 -9.15
C LEU A 98 14.08 10.41 -8.17
N LEU A 99 15.03 10.24 -7.24
CA LEU A 99 14.98 9.16 -6.24
C LEU A 99 13.75 9.28 -5.33
N THR A 100 13.41 10.50 -4.90
CA THR A 100 12.20 10.72 -4.10
C THR A 100 10.94 10.37 -4.88
N HIS A 101 10.87 10.76 -6.16
CA HIS A 101 9.73 10.40 -7.02
C HIS A 101 9.60 8.88 -7.19
N GLU A 102 10.70 8.17 -7.44
CA GLU A 102 10.72 6.70 -7.51
C GLU A 102 10.24 6.07 -6.20
N GLY A 103 10.71 6.58 -5.05
CA GLY A 103 10.27 6.11 -3.73
C GLY A 103 8.77 6.30 -3.47
N ILE A 104 8.17 7.38 -3.97
CA ILE A 104 6.71 7.57 -3.91
C ILE A 104 5.98 6.50 -4.72
N GLU A 105 6.43 6.21 -5.94
CA GLU A 105 5.79 5.20 -6.78
C GLU A 105 5.92 3.78 -6.18
N GLU A 106 7.06 3.46 -5.56
CA GLU A 106 7.22 2.22 -4.78
C GLU A 106 6.25 2.13 -3.61
N LYS A 107 6.10 3.21 -2.83
CA LYS A 107 5.13 3.28 -1.73
C LYS A 107 3.69 3.10 -2.22
N LYS A 108 3.32 3.72 -3.36
CA LYS A 108 2.00 3.50 -3.99
C LYS A 108 1.79 2.04 -4.38
N ALA A 109 2.79 1.38 -4.95
CA ALA A 109 2.73 -0.05 -5.28
C ALA A 109 2.56 -0.93 -4.03
N HIS A 110 3.20 -0.57 -2.91
CA HIS A 110 3.00 -1.27 -1.64
C HIS A 110 1.56 -1.15 -1.12
N ILE A 111 0.95 0.04 -1.21
CA ILE A 111 -0.46 0.25 -0.85
C ILE A 111 -1.37 -0.67 -1.68
N GLU A 112 -1.17 -0.73 -2.99
CA GLU A 112 -1.98 -1.58 -3.87
C GLU A 112 -1.80 -3.08 -3.55
N LYS A 113 -0.58 -3.51 -3.21
CA LYS A 113 -0.31 -4.87 -2.76
C LYS A 113 -1.07 -5.21 -1.47
N ILE A 114 -1.11 -4.29 -0.50
CA ILE A 114 -1.84 -4.48 0.76
C ILE A 114 -3.35 -4.60 0.49
N LYS A 115 -3.90 -3.70 -0.33
CA LYS A 115 -5.32 -3.74 -0.72
C LYS A 115 -5.68 -5.05 -1.44
N ALA A 116 -4.82 -5.53 -2.33
CA ALA A 116 -5.05 -6.79 -3.04
C ALA A 116 -5.12 -7.99 -2.08
N ILE A 117 -4.23 -8.06 -1.08
CA ILE A 117 -4.25 -9.11 -0.05
C ILE A 117 -5.54 -9.05 0.79
N GLN A 118 -5.97 -7.84 1.16
CA GLN A 118 -7.22 -7.64 1.91
C GLN A 118 -8.44 -8.07 1.08
N ALA A 119 -8.47 -7.74 -0.21
CA ALA A 119 -9.55 -8.14 -1.13
C ALA A 119 -9.63 -9.68 -1.30
N GLN A 120 -8.49 -10.35 -1.48
CA GLN A 120 -8.45 -11.82 -1.60
C GLN A 120 -8.96 -12.53 -0.33
N LYS A 121 -8.67 -11.99 0.87
CA LYS A 121 -9.24 -12.51 2.12
C LYS A 121 -10.76 -12.42 2.17
N ARG A 122 -11.36 -11.38 1.58
CA ARG A 122 -12.82 -11.22 1.51
C ARG A 122 -13.43 -12.16 0.46
N VAL A 123 -12.81 -12.28 -0.72
CA VAL A 123 -13.29 -13.16 -1.80
C VAL A 123 -13.18 -14.65 -1.46
N ARG A 124 -12.15 -15.09 -0.73
CA ARG A 124 -12.06 -16.49 -0.26
C ARG A 124 -13.19 -16.93 0.67
N ARG A 125 -14.00 -16.00 1.21
CA ARG A 125 -15.13 -16.32 2.10
C ARG A 125 -16.46 -16.49 1.37
N CYS A 126 -16.60 -16.00 0.13
CA CYS A 126 -17.81 -16.19 -0.69
C CYS A 126 -17.42 -16.35 -2.18
N PRO A 127 -17.69 -17.51 -2.81
CA PRO A 127 -17.35 -17.75 -4.21
C PRO A 127 -18.13 -16.86 -5.19
N ASP A 128 -19.29 -16.33 -4.80
CA ASP A 128 -20.17 -15.51 -5.64
C ASP A 128 -20.36 -14.10 -5.03
N PRO A 129 -19.99 -13.03 -5.78
CA PRO A 129 -20.07 -11.65 -5.31
C PRO A 129 -21.50 -11.11 -5.16
N GLU A 130 -22.50 -11.63 -5.87
CA GLU A 130 -23.90 -11.23 -5.68
C GLU A 130 -24.47 -11.82 -4.38
N TYR A 131 -24.14 -13.08 -4.10
CA TYR A 131 -24.54 -13.73 -2.85
C TYR A 131 -23.80 -13.13 -1.65
N ALA A 132 -22.53 -12.73 -1.81
CA ALA A 132 -21.79 -12.02 -0.77
C ALA A 132 -22.51 -10.73 -0.33
N ARG A 133 -23.04 -9.94 -1.29
CA ARG A 133 -23.81 -8.72 -0.98
C ARG A 133 -25.10 -9.04 -0.23
N LYS A 134 -25.83 -10.07 -0.66
CA LYS A 134 -27.04 -10.53 0.04
C LYS A 134 -26.74 -11.04 1.45
N MET A 135 -25.61 -11.72 1.65
CA MET A 135 -25.12 -12.17 2.95
C MET A 135 -24.79 -10.99 3.88
N ILE A 136 -24.08 -9.97 3.38
CA ILE A 136 -23.75 -8.78 4.16
C ILE A 136 -25.04 -8.07 4.63
N VAL A 137 -26.01 -7.88 3.73
CA VAL A 137 -27.31 -7.27 4.06
C VAL A 137 -28.08 -8.09 5.10
N ALA A 138 -28.08 -9.42 4.97
CA ALA A 138 -28.74 -10.31 5.93
C ALA A 138 -28.05 -10.28 7.31
N ILE A 139 -26.71 -10.25 7.35
CA ILE A 139 -25.94 -10.15 8.59
C ILE A 139 -26.18 -8.80 9.28
N ASP A 140 -26.17 -7.69 8.53
CA ASP A 140 -26.42 -6.37 9.11
C ASP A 140 -27.86 -6.21 9.61
N ALA A 141 -28.85 -6.78 8.91
CA ALA A 141 -30.24 -6.76 9.35
C ALA A 141 -30.46 -7.51 10.68
N VAL A 142 -29.69 -8.58 10.92
CA VAL A 142 -29.78 -9.37 12.16
C VAL A 142 -28.94 -8.75 13.28
N ARG A 143 -27.79 -8.15 12.95
CA ARG A 143 -26.96 -7.39 13.90
C ARG A 143 -27.70 -6.21 14.51
N VAL A 144 -28.51 -5.49 13.73
CA VAL A 144 -29.36 -4.38 14.23
C VAL A 144 -30.45 -4.87 15.19
N ARG A 145 -30.87 -6.13 15.08
CA ARG A 145 -31.88 -6.76 15.95
C ARG A 145 -31.29 -7.40 17.21
N GLY A 146 -29.97 -7.39 17.37
CA GLY A 146 -29.28 -8.01 18.51
C GLY A 146 -29.34 -9.54 18.52
N ASP A 147 -29.65 -10.16 17.39
CA ASP A 147 -29.76 -11.61 17.25
C ASP A 147 -28.53 -12.13 16.47
N SER A 148 -28.27 -13.44 16.51
CA SER A 148 -27.15 -14.05 15.79
C SER A 148 -27.64 -14.83 14.56
N VAL A 149 -26.79 -14.98 13.54
CA VAL A 149 -27.12 -15.76 12.33
C VAL A 149 -26.19 -16.95 12.25
N GLY A 150 -26.76 -18.15 12.19
CA GLY A 150 -26.04 -19.37 11.87
C GLY A 150 -25.66 -19.41 10.38
N GLY A 151 -24.45 -19.86 10.06
CA GLY A 151 -23.99 -20.05 8.68
C GLY A 151 -23.87 -21.54 8.33
N VAL A 152 -24.12 -21.86 7.06
CA VAL A 152 -23.69 -23.15 6.48
C VAL A 152 -22.44 -22.89 5.67
N VAL A 153 -21.32 -23.48 6.07
CA VAL A 153 -20.07 -23.40 5.31
C VAL A 153 -19.93 -24.67 4.50
N THR A 154 -19.89 -24.52 3.18
CA THR A 154 -19.61 -25.63 2.27
C THR A 154 -18.12 -25.64 1.93
N CYS A 155 -17.39 -26.64 2.41
CA CYS A 155 -16.00 -26.86 2.00
C CYS A 155 -15.98 -27.87 0.85
N ILE A 156 -15.26 -27.53 -0.23
CA ILE A 156 -14.96 -28.46 -1.31
C ILE A 156 -13.50 -28.89 -1.15
N GLY A 157 -13.28 -30.14 -0.76
CA GLY A 157 -11.95 -30.71 -0.64
C GLY A 157 -11.43 -31.19 -1.99
N LEU A 158 -10.27 -30.70 -2.43
CA LEU A 158 -9.53 -31.32 -3.53
C LEU A 158 -8.72 -32.50 -2.96
N GLY A 159 -9.31 -33.69 -2.92
CA GLY A 159 -8.67 -34.91 -2.41
C GLY A 159 -8.80 -36.08 -3.38
N SER A 160 -7.66 -36.69 -3.74
CA SER A 160 -7.58 -37.92 -4.53
C SER A 160 -8.14 -39.12 -3.71
N PRO A 161 -8.87 -40.07 -4.32
CA PRO A 161 -9.68 -41.03 -3.58
C PRO A 161 -8.83 -42.21 -3.13
N VAL A 162 -8.18 -42.13 -1.96
CA VAL A 162 -7.78 -43.35 -1.25
C VAL A 162 -7.86 -43.16 0.28
N PHE A 163 -8.59 -44.08 0.89
CA PHE A 163 -8.64 -44.48 2.31
C PHE A 163 -9.70 -43.89 3.25
N ASP A 164 -10.52 -44.83 3.74
CA ASP A 164 -11.52 -44.91 4.83
C ASP A 164 -11.16 -44.27 6.20
N LYS A 165 -10.22 -43.32 6.26
CA LYS A 165 -9.80 -42.68 7.52
C LYS A 165 -9.93 -41.16 7.54
N LEU A 166 -10.28 -40.53 6.41
CA LEU A 166 -10.45 -39.08 6.32
C LEU A 166 -11.65 -38.58 7.14
N ASP A 167 -12.73 -39.38 7.20
CA ASP A 167 -13.96 -39.00 7.90
C ASP A 167 -13.74 -38.84 9.41
N ALA A 168 -12.91 -39.70 10.00
CA ALA A 168 -12.62 -39.68 11.44
C ALA A 168 -11.65 -38.55 11.85
N GLU A 169 -10.76 -38.11 10.94
CA GLU A 169 -9.86 -36.98 11.20
C GLU A 169 -10.54 -35.63 10.96
N LEU A 170 -11.46 -35.54 9.99
CA LEU A 170 -12.27 -34.34 9.77
C LEU A 170 -13.27 -34.12 10.92
N ASP A 171 -13.83 -35.19 11.49
CA ASP A 171 -14.72 -35.10 12.66
C ASP A 171 -13.96 -34.58 13.89
N LYS A 172 -12.72 -35.06 14.12
CA LYS A 172 -11.85 -34.52 15.18
C LYS A 172 -11.49 -33.04 14.98
N THR A 173 -11.29 -32.60 13.75
CA THR A 173 -10.86 -31.23 13.45
C THR A 173 -12.02 -30.24 13.45
N SER A 174 -13.23 -30.68 13.08
CA SER A 174 -14.43 -29.83 13.01
C SER A 174 -15.10 -29.60 14.38
N VAL A 175 -14.96 -30.53 15.32
CA VAL A 175 -15.38 -30.36 16.73
C VAL A 175 -14.50 -29.36 17.50
N SER A 176 -13.29 -29.07 17.00
CA SER A 176 -12.42 -28.02 17.56
C SER A 176 -12.86 -26.61 17.20
N ILE A 177 -13.83 -26.44 16.28
CA ILE A 177 -14.37 -25.13 15.92
C ILE A 177 -15.54 -24.82 16.87
N PRO A 178 -15.42 -23.81 17.76
CA PRO A 178 -16.53 -23.45 18.63
C PRO A 178 -17.75 -23.02 17.79
N ALA A 179 -18.95 -23.46 18.21
CA ALA A 179 -20.27 -23.24 17.58
C ALA A 179 -20.71 -24.19 16.44
N THR A 180 -19.95 -25.25 16.14
CA THR A 180 -20.38 -26.31 15.20
C THR A 180 -21.32 -27.32 15.89
N LYS A 181 -22.53 -27.55 15.36
CA LYS A 181 -23.50 -28.50 15.96
C LYS A 181 -23.76 -29.77 15.15
N GLY A 182 -23.36 -29.81 13.88
CA GLY A 182 -23.61 -30.97 13.05
C GLY A 182 -22.92 -30.89 11.70
N PHE A 183 -22.71 -32.07 11.13
CA PHE A 183 -22.01 -32.28 9.88
C PHE A 183 -22.91 -33.11 8.96
N LYS A 184 -22.96 -32.78 7.66
CA LYS A 184 -23.53 -33.68 6.64
C LYS A 184 -22.50 -33.96 5.54
N PHE A 185 -22.30 -35.25 5.24
CA PHE A 185 -21.66 -35.68 4.00
C PHE A 185 -22.71 -35.72 2.90
N GLY A 186 -22.56 -34.88 1.88
CA GLY A 186 -23.32 -34.99 0.64
C GLY A 186 -22.46 -35.65 -0.45
N SER A 187 -22.90 -36.78 -1.00
CA SER A 187 -22.30 -37.33 -2.22
C SER A 187 -22.97 -36.73 -3.45
N VAL A 188 -22.29 -35.84 -4.18
CA VAL A 188 -22.73 -35.44 -5.51
C VAL A 188 -22.20 -36.47 -6.50
N PHE A 189 -23.04 -37.46 -6.82
CA PHE A 189 -22.64 -38.53 -7.75
C PHE A 189 -22.68 -38.02 -9.19
N ALA A 190 -21.56 -37.43 -9.64
CA ALA A 190 -21.06 -37.42 -11.02
C ALA A 190 -19.65 -36.77 -11.05
N GLY A 191 -18.62 -37.52 -10.63
CA GLY A 191 -17.22 -37.16 -10.87
C GLY A 191 -16.54 -36.32 -9.77
N ILE A 192 -15.93 -37.00 -8.80
CA ILE A 192 -14.81 -36.54 -7.94
C ILE A 192 -14.96 -35.13 -7.33
N SER A 193 -15.91 -34.95 -6.41
CA SER A 193 -15.88 -33.85 -5.45
C SER A 193 -16.77 -34.19 -4.24
N SER A 194 -16.19 -34.23 -3.04
CA SER A 194 -16.96 -34.32 -1.78
C SER A 194 -17.21 -32.91 -1.25
N SER A 195 -18.50 -32.59 -1.07
CA SER A 195 -18.96 -31.32 -0.48
C SER A 195 -19.32 -31.54 0.99
N LEU A 196 -18.71 -30.73 1.84
CA LEU A 196 -18.81 -30.79 3.30
C LEU A 196 -19.72 -29.66 3.78
N GLU A 197 -20.89 -29.96 4.36
CA GLU A 197 -21.77 -28.91 4.91
C GLU A 197 -21.67 -28.87 6.44
N VAL A 198 -21.20 -27.75 6.98
CA VAL A 198 -21.09 -27.50 8.43
C VAL A 198 -22.25 -26.62 8.88
N TYR A 199 -23.05 -27.09 9.85
CA TYR A 199 -24.16 -26.32 10.42
C TYR A 199 -23.72 -25.59 11.70
N GLN A 200 -23.80 -24.26 11.71
CA GLN A 200 -23.67 -23.43 12.92
C GLN A 200 -25.03 -22.82 13.28
N HIS A 201 -25.35 -22.75 14.59
CA HIS A 201 -26.61 -22.17 15.08
C HIS A 201 -26.35 -20.88 15.85
N ALA A 202 -27.24 -19.92 15.65
CA ALA A 202 -27.40 -18.70 16.43
C ALA A 202 -27.71 -19.03 17.91
N TYR A 203 -27.06 -18.33 18.84
CA TYR A 203 -27.43 -18.28 20.27
C TYR A 203 -28.38 -17.10 20.52
N HIS A 204 -29.40 -17.35 21.36
CA HIS A 204 -30.37 -16.38 21.86
C HIS A 204 -29.75 -15.33 22.78
#